data_AF-A0A9D8PZR4-F1
#
_entry.id   AF-A0A9D8PZR4-F1
#
_cell.length_a   1.000
_cell.length_b   1.000
_cell.length_c   1.000
_cell.angle_alpha   90.00
_cell.angle_beta   90.00
_cell.angle_gamma   90.00
#
_symmetry.space_group_name_H-M   'P 1'
#
loop_
_entity.id
_entity.type
_entity.pdbx_description
1 polymer ?
#
loop_
_entity_poly.entity_id
_entity_poly.type
_entity_poly.pdbx_seq_one_letter_code
_entity_poly.pdbx_strand_id
1 'polypeptide(L)' 'MLDTVPETEAGAWLAAFAGALARGDIAGTLALFAEDCYWRDFVSFTWNIKTLEGKPAIAAMLEARLADTAPGDWAVG' A
#
# COMPACT_ATOMS: atom_id res chain seq x y z
N MET A 1 -19.70 16.16 10.19
CA MET A 1 -19.96 15.28 9.04
C MET A 1 -20.00 13.86 9.62
N LEU A 2 -20.99 13.02 9.30
CA LEU A 2 -20.99 11.64 9.77
C LEU A 2 -20.27 10.82 8.70
N ASP A 3 -19.10 10.31 9.03
CA ASP A 3 -18.33 9.43 8.15
C ASP A 3 -19.18 8.20 7.83
N THR A 4 -19.15 7.78 6.57
CA THR A 4 -19.92 6.61 6.14
C THR A 4 -19.19 5.32 6.55
N VAL A 5 -19.91 4.19 6.67
CA VAL A 5 -19.29 2.89 6.97
C VAL A 5 -18.15 2.55 5.98
N PRO A 6 -18.31 2.73 4.65
CA PRO A 6 -17.22 2.49 3.70
C PRO A 6 -15.97 3.36 3.94
N GLU A 7 -16.17 4.61 4.34
CA GLU A 7 -15.07 5.55 4.63
C GLU A 7 -14.30 5.14 5.88
N THR A 8 -15.01 4.65 6.89
CA THR A 8 -14.40 4.11 8.11
C THR A 8 -13.59 2.84 7.81
N GLU A 9 -14.13 1.92 7.02
CA GLU A 9 -13.45 0.68 6.63
C GLU A 9 -12.21 0.96 5.77
N ALA A 10 -12.31 1.88 4.80
CA ALA A 10 -11.19 2.33 3.99
C ALA A 10 -10.10 2.99 4.85
N GLY A 11 -10.49 3.83 5.81
CA GLY A 11 -9.56 4.46 6.76
C GLY A 11 -8.82 3.46 7.62
N ALA A 12 -9.52 2.44 8.15
CA ALA A 12 -8.91 1.39 8.94
C ALA A 12 -7.91 0.55 8.12
N TRP A 13 -8.27 0.19 6.88
CA TRP A 13 -7.37 -0.49 5.96
C TRP A 13 -6.13 0.37 5.64
N LEU A 14 -6.32 1.65 5.34
CA LEU A 14 -5.23 2.57 4.98
C LEU A 14 -4.27 2.78 6.17
N ALA A 15 -4.79 2.89 7.39
CA ALA A 15 -3.98 3.00 8.60
C ALA A 15 -3.12 1.74 8.83
N ALA A 16 -3.69 0.56 8.64
CA ALA A 16 -2.94 -0.71 8.74
C ALA A 16 -1.84 -0.79 7.68
N PHE A 17 -2.16 -0.39 6.45
CA PHE A 17 -1.23 -0.36 5.32
C PHE A 17 -0.07 0.61 5.56
N ALA A 18 -0.37 1.86 5.93
CA ALA A 18 0.62 2.88 6.25
C ALA A 18 1.54 2.43 7.40
N GLY A 19 0.97 1.82 8.45
CA GLY A 19 1.73 1.31 9.57
C GLY A 19 2.68 0.17 9.19
N ALA A 20 2.26 -0.74 8.30
CA ALA A 20 3.12 -1.82 7.82
C ALA A 20 4.28 -1.29 6.96
N LEU A 21 4.00 -0.37 6.03
CA LEU A 21 5.02 0.27 5.20
C LEU A 21 6.06 1.02 6.05
N ALA A 22 5.61 1.80 7.03
CA ALA A 22 6.51 2.58 7.90
C ALA A 22 7.47 1.71 8.73
N ARG A 23 7.08 0.47 9.05
CA ARG A 23 7.93 -0.51 9.75
C ARG A 23 8.82 -1.33 8.82
N GLY A 24 8.71 -1.16 7.49
CA GLY A 24 9.34 -2.06 6.52
C GLY A 24 8.74 -3.47 6.51
N ASP A 25 7.53 -3.64 7.04
CA ASP A 25 6.86 -4.93 7.19
C ASP A 25 6.16 -5.34 5.88
N ILE A 26 6.96 -5.86 4.95
CA ILE A 26 6.47 -6.29 3.62
C ILE A 26 5.46 -7.43 3.75
N ALA A 27 5.69 -8.39 4.64
CA ALA A 27 4.76 -9.50 4.86
C ALA A 27 3.40 -9.00 5.39
N GLY A 28 3.41 -8.11 6.39
CA GLY A 28 2.21 -7.46 6.91
C GLY A 28 1.50 -6.61 5.86
N THR A 29 2.25 -5.92 5.00
CA THR A 29 1.69 -5.16 3.86
C THR A 29 0.96 -6.08 2.89
N LEU A 30 1.58 -7.20 2.48
CA LEU A 30 1.00 -8.16 1.53
C LEU A 30 -0.22 -8.92 2.09
N ALA A 31 -0.34 -9.03 3.42
CA ALA A 31 -1.51 -9.61 4.06
C ALA A 31 -2.78 -8.77 3.87
N LEU A 32 -2.65 -7.47 3.59
CA LEU A 32 -3.76 -6.55 3.35
C LEU A 32 -4.30 -6.61 1.92
N PHE A 33 -3.58 -7.26 1.01
CA PHE A 33 -4.02 -7.49 -0.37
C PHE A 33 -4.82 -8.79 -0.47
N ALA A 34 -5.82 -8.80 -1.35
CA ALA A 34 -6.50 -10.02 -1.78
C ALA A 34 -5.52 -11.01 -2.45
N GLU A 35 -5.91 -12.27 -2.56
CA GLU A 35 -5.12 -13.30 -3.26
C GLU A 35 -4.85 -12.89 -4.72
N ASP A 36 -5.93 -12.56 -5.44
CA ASP A 36 -5.88 -11.92 -6.75
C ASP A 36 -5.91 -10.41 -6.58
N CYS A 37 -4.76 -9.75 -6.81
CA CYS A 37 -4.62 -8.32 -6.61
C CYS A 37 -3.71 -7.68 -7.66
N TYR A 38 -3.89 -6.36 -7.83
CA TYR A 38 -3.05 -5.55 -8.68
C TYR A 38 -2.70 -4.26 -7.94
N TRP A 39 -1.46 -3.80 -8.11
CA TRP A 39 -1.06 -2.47 -7.69
C TRP A 39 -0.55 -1.71 -8.91
N ARG A 40 -1.27 -0.65 -9.27
CA ARG A 40 -0.79 0.33 -10.23
C ARG A 40 -0.05 1.46 -9.50
N ASP A 41 1.28 1.39 -9.50
CA ASP A 41 2.09 2.49 -9.00
C ASP A 41 2.24 3.54 -10.09
N PHE A 42 2.27 4.81 -9.70
CA PHE A 42 2.56 5.92 -10.61
C PHE A 42 3.57 6.89 -10.01
N VAL A 43 3.38 7.28 -8.76
CA VAL A 43 4.22 8.27 -8.07
C VAL A 43 4.80 7.73 -6.76
N SER A 44 4.09 6.82 -6.09
CA SER A 44 4.37 6.47 -4.70
C SER A 44 5.66 5.70 -4.50
N PHE A 45 6.16 4.94 -5.48
CA PHE A 45 7.37 4.13 -5.32
C PHE A 45 8.34 4.13 -6.50
N THR A 46 7.84 4.25 -7.73
CA THR A 46 8.64 4.00 -8.94
C THR A 46 8.75 5.22 -9.86
N TRP A 47 7.98 6.29 -9.62
CA TRP A 47 7.88 7.45 -10.52
C TRP A 47 7.56 7.07 -11.98
N ASN A 48 6.88 5.95 -12.18
CA ASN A 48 6.50 5.42 -13.47
C ASN A 48 5.13 4.73 -13.38
N ILE A 49 4.36 4.73 -14.47
CA ILE A 49 3.12 3.94 -14.54
C ILE A 49 3.53 2.47 -14.66
N LYS A 50 3.45 1.73 -13.54
CA LYS A 50 3.75 0.31 -13.49
C LYS A 50 2.59 -0.47 -12.88
N THR A 51 2.10 -1.47 -13.60
CA THR A 51 1.17 -2.46 -13.07
C THR A 51 1.97 -3.61 -12.47
N LEU A 52 1.71 -3.91 -11.20
CA LEU A 52 2.26 -5.04 -10.46
C LEU A 52 1.14 -6.06 -10.30
N GLU A 53 1.33 -7.25 -10.86
CA GLU A 53 0.32 -8.29 -10.89
C GLU A 53 0.60 -9.30 -9.77
N GLY A 54 -0.27 -9.33 -8.78
CA GLY A 54 -0.19 -10.21 -7.62
C GLY A 54 0.83 -9.82 -6.56
N LYS A 55 0.72 -10.50 -5.41
CA LYS A 55 1.59 -10.31 -4.24
C LYS A 55 3.09 -10.46 -4.55
N PRO A 56 3.55 -11.42 -5.41
CA PRO A 56 4.98 -11.53 -5.71
C PRO A 56 5.57 -10.29 -6.39
N ALA A 57 4.85 -9.68 -7.33
CA ALA A 57 5.30 -8.47 -8.02
C ALA A 57 5.33 -7.26 -7.07
N ILE A 58 4.35 -7.16 -6.17
CA ILE A 58 4.29 -6.12 -5.14
C ILE A 58 5.45 -6.29 -4.16
N ALA A 59 5.72 -7.51 -3.69
CA ALA A 59 6.83 -7.81 -2.79
C ALA A 59 8.17 -7.35 -3.37
N ALA A 60 8.46 -7.75 -4.60
CA ALA A 60 9.70 -7.38 -5.29
C ALA A 60 9.84 -5.85 -5.45
N MET A 61 8.74 -5.13 -5.68
CA MET A 61 8.76 -3.68 -5.72
C MET A 61 9.07 -3.07 -4.34
N LEU A 62 8.42 -3.55 -3.28
CA LEU A 62 8.64 -3.05 -1.92
C LEU A 62 10.06 -3.35 -1.43
N GLU A 63 10.58 -4.56 -1.66
CA GLU A 63 11.97 -4.92 -1.36
C GLU A 63 12.96 -3.98 -2.05
N ALA A 64 12.66 -3.59 -3.30
CA ALA A 64 13.56 -2.75 -4.09
C ALA A 64 13.47 -1.25 -3.78
N ARG A 65 12.34 -0.75 -3.24
CA ARG A 65 12.04 0.70 -3.18
C ARG A 65 11.64 1.22 -1.80
N LEU A 66 11.08 0.39 -0.92
CA LEU A 66 10.44 0.87 0.31
C LEU A 66 11.40 1.64 1.22
N ALA A 67 12.63 1.14 1.37
CA ALA A 67 13.65 1.77 2.22
C ALA A 67 14.08 3.15 1.69
N ASP A 68 14.21 3.30 0.38
CA ASP A 68 14.67 4.54 -0.25
C ASP A 68 13.54 5.57 -0.37
N THR A 69 12.31 5.11 -0.65
CA THR A 69 11.17 6.00 -0.86
C THR A 69 10.52 6.46 0.44
N ALA A 70 10.46 5.58 1.46
CA ALA A 70 9.90 5.86 2.79
C ALA A 70 8.59 6.69 2.76
N PRO A 71 7.52 6.22 2.07
CA PRO A 71 6.31 7.02 1.89
C PRO A 71 5.49 7.14 3.17
N GLY A 72 4.84 8.29 3.37
CA GLY A 72 4.07 8.62 4.56
C GLY A 72 2.87 9.52 4.27
N ASP A 73 2.28 10.05 5.34
CA ASP A 73 1.15 11.00 5.31
C ASP A 73 -0.07 10.51 4.52
N TRP A 74 -0.33 9.21 4.59
CA TRP A 74 -1.50 8.57 3.99
C TRP A 74 -2.80 9.06 4.66
N ALA A 75 -3.76 9.53 3.87
CA ALA A 75 -5.07 9.96 4.33
C ALA A 75 -6.17 9.54 3.35
N VAL A 76 -7.36 9.26 3.88
CA VAL A 76 -8.60 9.20 3.10
C VAL A 76 -9.09 10.65 2.94
N GLY A 77 -9.41 11.06 1.72
CA GLY A 77 -9.79 12.43 1.37
C GLY A 77 -11.28 12.61 1.12
#